data_AF-A0A849EQ81-F1
#
_entry.id   AF-A0A849EQ81-F1
#
_cell.length_a   1.000
_cell.length_b   1.000
_cell.length_c   1.000
_cell.angle_alpha   90.00
_cell.angle_beta   90.00
_cell.angle_gamma   90.00
#
_symmetry.space_group_name_H-M   'P 1'
#
loop_
_entity.id
_entity.type
_entity.pdbx_description
1 polymer ?
#
loop_
_entity_poly.entity_id
_entity_poly.type
_entity_poly.pdbx_seq_one_letter_code
_entity_poly.pdbx_strand_id
1 'polypeptide(L)'
;MTTIYKSLATHLDKLPGGYPPTPSGVELRILERLFTRQEASIAVYLTLRPEPPGKIAQRVGQAEETLAPVLYEMSKKGLIVRKEKDGKRFY
;
A
#
# COMPACT_ATOMS: atom_id res chain seq x y z
N MET A 1 -16.32 -8.43 -7.86
CA MET A 1 -14.91 -7.98 -7.90
C MET A 1 -14.77 -6.72 -7.07
N THR A 2 -13.90 -6.74 -6.05
CA THR A 2 -13.88 -5.72 -5.01
C THR A 2 -13.28 -4.42 -5.56
N THR A 3 -14.01 -3.31 -5.43
CA THR A 3 -13.62 -1.96 -5.89
C THR A 3 -12.23 -1.52 -5.41
N ILE A 4 -11.78 -2.05 -4.26
CA ILE A 4 -10.48 -1.70 -3.67
C ILE A 4 -9.29 -2.19 -4.49
N TYR A 5 -9.31 -3.40 -5.04
CA TYR A 5 -8.18 -3.92 -5.81
C TYR A 5 -8.06 -3.23 -7.17
N LYS A 6 -9.17 -2.80 -7.76
CA LYS A 6 -9.15 -1.93 -8.96
C LYS A 6 -8.56 -0.55 -8.65
N SER A 7 -8.90 0.00 -7.48
CA SER A 7 -8.33 1.27 -7.02
C SER A 7 -6.83 1.15 -6.77
N LEU A 8 -6.39 0.03 -6.17
CA LEU A 8 -4.97 -0.28 -5.99
C LEU A 8 -4.25 -0.44 -7.33
N ALA A 9 -4.80 -1.22 -8.27
CA ALA A 9 -4.21 -1.36 -9.60
C ALA A 9 -4.06 0.00 -10.30
N THR A 10 -5.11 0.84 -10.27
CA THR A 10 -5.08 2.19 -10.84
C THR A 10 -4.06 3.10 -10.15
N HIS A 11 -3.89 2.96 -8.83
CA HIS A 11 -2.87 3.70 -8.09
C HIS A 11 -1.47 3.27 -8.51
N LEU A 12 -1.19 1.96 -8.56
CA LEU A 12 0.10 1.41 -8.96
C LEU A 12 0.43 1.77 -10.42
N ASP A 13 -0.56 1.81 -11.30
CA ASP A 13 -0.39 2.17 -12.71
C ASP A 13 0.04 3.63 -12.92
N LYS A 14 -0.24 4.52 -11.95
CA LYS A 14 0.23 5.91 -11.97
C LYS A 14 1.66 6.07 -11.46
N LEU A 15 2.26 5.02 -10.88
CA LEU A 15 3.63 5.05 -10.39
C LEU A 15 4.62 4.73 -11.52
N PRO A 16 5.88 5.22 -11.43
CA PRO A 16 6.95 4.76 -12.30
C PRO A 16 7.07 3.24 -12.25
N GLY A 17 6.94 2.59 -13.41
CA GLY A 17 6.90 1.13 -13.55
C GLY A 17 5.55 0.60 -14.07
N GLY A 18 4.46 1.31 -13.80
CA GLY A 18 3.12 0.95 -14.27
C GLY A 18 2.56 -0.35 -13.66
N TYR A 19 1.27 -0.58 -13.88
CA TYR A 19 0.54 -1.79 -13.51
C TYR A 19 -0.71 -1.93 -14.39
N PRO A 20 -0.53 -2.08 -15.72
CA PRO A 20 -1.62 -1.92 -16.68
C PRO A 20 -2.67 -3.02 -16.54
N PRO A 21 -3.95 -2.72 -16.83
CA PRO A 21 -5.01 -3.73 -16.84
C PRO A 21 -4.74 -4.78 -17.93
N THR A 22 -5.11 -6.03 -17.64
CA THR A 22 -4.99 -7.12 -18.62
C THR A 22 -6.37 -7.64 -19.04
N PRO A 23 -6.55 -8.16 -20.27
CA PRO A 23 -7.83 -8.74 -20.69
C PRO A 23 -8.31 -9.89 -19.81
N SER A 24 -7.39 -10.63 -19.18
CA SER A 24 -7.70 -11.74 -18.28
C SER A 24 -8.01 -11.30 -16.84
N GLY A 25 -7.73 -10.04 -16.49
CA GLY A 25 -7.83 -9.55 -15.11
C GLY A 25 -6.84 -10.21 -14.14
N VAL A 26 -5.75 -10.80 -14.65
CA VAL A 26 -4.77 -11.52 -13.83
C VAL A 26 -4.09 -10.60 -12.82
N GLU A 27 -3.90 -9.33 -13.17
CA GLU A 27 -3.34 -8.29 -12.31
C GLU A 27 -4.17 -8.11 -11.03
N LEU A 28 -5.50 -8.13 -11.13
CA LEU A 28 -6.37 -8.01 -9.96
C LEU A 28 -6.30 -9.26 -9.07
N ARG A 29 -6.20 -10.45 -9.68
CA ARG A 29 -6.05 -11.72 -8.95
C ARG A 29 -4.72 -11.79 -8.19
N ILE A 30 -3.65 -11.20 -8.75
CA ILE A 30 -2.36 -11.06 -8.08
C ILE A 30 -2.50 -10.16 -6.85
N LEU A 31 -3.13 -8.99 -6.98
CA LEU A 31 -3.36 -8.08 -5.86
C LEU A 31 -4.23 -8.72 -4.76
N GLU A 32 -5.29 -9.44 -5.12
CA GLU A 32 -6.14 -10.19 -4.19
C GLU A 32 -5.38 -11.27 -3.41
N ARG A 33 -4.31 -11.81 -3.97
CA ARG A 33 -3.48 -12.84 -3.32
C ARG A 33 -2.41 -12.24 -2.42
N LEU A 34 -1.90 -11.06 -2.77
CA LEU A 34 -0.82 -10.37 -2.05
C LEU A 34 -1.32 -9.51 -0.89
N PHE A 35 -2.45 -8.82 -1.09
CA PHE A 35 -2.99 -7.87 -0.13
C PHE A 35 -4.29 -8.38 0.49
N THR A 36 -4.44 -8.19 1.79
CA THR A 36 -5.76 -8.17 2.40
C THR A 36 -6.53 -6.91 1.95
N ARG A 37 -7.86 -6.89 2.12
CA ARG A 37 -8.66 -5.70 1.81
C ARG A 37 -8.21 -4.46 2.60
N GLN A 38 -7.82 -4.64 3.86
CA GLN A 38 -7.33 -3.56 4.71
C GLN A 38 -6.01 -3.01 4.17
N GLU A 39 -5.04 -3.87 3.86
CA GLU A 39 -3.74 -3.46 3.31
C GLU A 39 -3.91 -2.77 1.95
N ALA A 40 -4.77 -3.29 1.07
CA ALA A 40 -5.08 -2.64 -0.20
C ALA A 40 -5.69 -1.24 -0.02
N SER A 41 -6.55 -1.07 1.00
CA SER A 41 -7.16 0.23 1.33
C SER A 41 -6.17 1.25 1.89
N ILE A 42 -5.06 0.80 2.47
CA ILE A 42 -3.97 1.66 2.94
C ILE A 42 -3.01 1.96 1.78
N ALA A 43 -2.67 0.94 0.98
CA ALA A 43 -1.69 1.04 -0.10
C ALA A 43 -2.04 2.11 -1.14
N VAL A 44 -3.33 2.32 -1.43
CA VAL A 44 -3.79 3.38 -2.35
C VAL A 44 -3.44 4.81 -1.91
N TYR A 45 -3.06 5.01 -0.65
CA TYR A 45 -2.66 6.31 -0.09
C TYR A 45 -1.15 6.47 0.06
N LEU A 46 -0.37 5.43 -0.24
CA LEU A 46 1.09 5.50 -0.15
C LEU A 46 1.66 6.31 -1.32
N THR A 47 2.90 6.77 -1.15
CA THR A 47 3.61 7.51 -2.19
C THR A 47 4.98 6.88 -2.42
N LEU A 48 5.66 7.27 -3.49
CA LEU A 48 7.01 6.79 -3.80
C LEU A 48 8.06 7.19 -2.75
N ARG A 49 7.77 8.23 -1.97
CA ARG A 49 8.69 8.72 -0.93
C ARG A 49 8.28 8.08 0.39
N PRO A 50 9.18 7.36 1.07
CA PRO A 50 8.88 6.83 2.39
C PRO A 50 8.54 7.95 3.38
N GLU A 51 7.43 7.79 4.09
CA GLU A 51 6.84 8.76 5.02
C GLU A 51 6.70 8.14 6.42
N PRO A 52 6.75 8.96 7.49
CA PRO A 52 6.50 8.46 8.83
C PRO A 52 5.03 8.00 8.98
N PRO A 53 4.74 6.96 9.79
CA PRO A 53 3.40 6.43 9.99
C PRO A 53 2.34 7.48 10.30
N GLY A 54 2.63 8.46 11.17
CA GLY A 54 1.70 9.53 11.51
C GLY A 54 1.24 10.36 10.31
N LYS A 55 2.12 10.61 9.33
CA LYS A 55 1.77 11.36 8.12
C LYS A 55 0.87 10.55 7.20
N ILE A 56 1.12 9.24 7.11
CA ILE A 56 0.27 8.32 6.35
C ILE A 56 -1.09 8.19 7.05
N ALA A 57 -1.11 8.10 8.38
CA ALA A 57 -2.30 7.99 9.21
C ALA A 57 -3.25 9.17 9.01
N GLN A 58 -2.71 10.40 8.98
CA GLN A 58 -3.48 11.61 8.65
C GLN A 58 -4.14 11.52 7.26
N ARG A 59 -3.44 10.99 6.26
CA ARG A 59 -3.96 10.84 4.89
C ARG A 59 -5.03 9.75 4.78
N VAL A 60 -4.83 8.64 5.48
CA VAL A 60 -5.77 7.50 5.51
C VAL A 60 -6.99 7.81 6.39
N GLY A 61 -6.89 8.76 7.32
CA GLY A 61 -7.93 9.06 8.30
C GLY A 61 -7.99 8.02 9.44
N GLN A 62 -6.84 7.45 9.80
CA GLN A 62 -6.70 6.46 10.87
C GLN A 62 -5.74 6.95 11.96
N ALA A 63 -5.77 6.31 13.13
CA ALA A 63 -4.81 6.56 14.19
C ALA A 63 -3.45 5.94 13.83
N GLU A 64 -2.35 6.58 14.24
CA GLU A 64 -1.00 6.08 13.96
C GLU A 64 -0.76 4.73 14.62
N GLU A 65 -1.26 4.54 15.82
CA GLU A 65 -1.11 3.34 16.65
C GLU A 65 -1.75 2.11 16.01
N THR A 66 -2.84 2.31 15.26
CA THR A 66 -3.53 1.24 14.53
C THR A 66 -2.93 1.01 13.15
N LEU A 67 -2.42 2.06 12.50
CA LEU A 67 -1.87 1.96 11.15
C LEU A 67 -0.43 1.41 11.14
N ALA A 68 0.41 1.81 12.10
CA ALA A 68 1.83 1.46 12.10
C ALA A 68 2.11 -0.06 12.13
N PRO A 69 1.37 -0.90 12.89
CA PRO A 69 1.52 -2.35 12.82
C PRO A 69 1.18 -2.93 11.44
N VAL A 70 0.17 -2.38 10.76
CA VAL A 70 -0.25 -2.84 9.42
C VAL A 70 0.82 -2.50 8.38
N LEU A 71 1.35 -1.27 8.41
CA LEU A 71 2.48 -0.87 7.55
C LEU A 71 3.71 -1.75 7.80
N TYR A 72 3.97 -2.09 9.06
CA TYR A 72 5.08 -2.98 9.41
C TYR A 72 4.91 -4.37 8.81
N GLU A 73 3.74 -4.99 8.93
CA GLU A 73 3.48 -6.32 8.33
C GLU A 73 3.48 -6.27 6.79
N MET A 74 2.94 -5.22 6.17
CA MET A 74 3.04 -5.02 4.72
C MET A 74 4.50 -4.94 4.27
N SER A 75 5.36 -4.25 5.03
CA SER A 75 6.79 -4.18 4.71
C SER A 75 7.50 -5.53 4.85
N LYS A 76 7.11 -6.36 5.83
CA LYS A 76 7.66 -7.71 6.01
C LYS A 76 7.26 -8.66 4.89
N LYS A 77 6.06 -8.46 4.30
CA LYS A 77 5.60 -9.19 3.11
C LYS A 77 6.26 -8.72 1.82
N GLY A 78 7.05 -7.63 1.85
CA GLY A 78 7.64 -7.02 0.67
C GLY A 78 6.64 -6.24 -0.19
N LEU A 79 5.47 -5.90 0.34
CA LEU A 79 4.43 -5.17 -0.39
C LEU A 79 4.73 -3.67 -0.49
N ILE A 80 5.46 -3.13 0.49
CA ILE A 80 5.84 -1.72 0.57
C ILE A 80 7.30 -1.61 1.02
N VAL A 81 7.94 -0.50 0.67
CA VAL A 81 9.29 -0.19 1.11
C VAL A 81 9.25 0.23 2.58
N ARG A 82 10.28 -0.11 3.35
CA ARG A 82 10.52 0.42 4.68
C ARG A 82 11.94 0.94 4.77
N LYS A 83 12.11 2.12 5.37
CA LYS A 83 13.40 2.69 5.74
C LYS A 83 13.43 3.00 7.22
N GLU A 84 14.61 2.86 7.82
CA GLU A 84 14.85 3.25 9.21
C GLU A 84 15.92 4.33 9.22
N LYS A 85 15.67 5.42 9.94
CA LYS A 85 16.59 6.54 10.11
C LYS A 85 16.41 7.12 11.50
N ASP A 86 17.50 7.24 12.26
CA ASP A 86 17.52 7.82 13.61
C ASP A 86 16.48 7.17 14.56
N GLY A 87 16.33 5.84 14.48
CA GLY A 87 15.34 5.08 15.24
C GLY A 87 13.87 5.27 14.81
N LYS A 88 13.62 6.02 13.74
CA LYS A 88 12.28 6.26 13.18
C LYS A 88 12.07 5.45 11.92
N ARG A 89 10.88 4.86 11.78
CA ARG A 89 10.47 4.08 10.61
C ARG A 89 9.72 4.96 9.62
N PHE A 90 10.00 4.73 8.34
CA PHE A 90 9.36 5.36 7.21
C PHE A 90 8.88 4.27 6.25
N TYR A 91 7.70 4.45 5.67
CA TYR A 91 7.03 3.50 4.79
C TYR A 91 6.61 4.16 3.48
#